data_AF-A0AAU3PMK2-F1
#
_entry.id   AF-A0AAU3PMK2-F1
#
_cell.length_a   1.000
_cell.length_b   1.000
_cell.length_c   1.000
_cell.angle_alpha   90.00
_cell.angle_beta   90.00
_cell.angle_gamma   90.00
#
_symmetry.space_group_name_H-M   'P 1'
#
loop_
_entity.id
_entity.type
_entity.pdbx_description
1 polymer ?
#
loop_
_entity_poly.entity_id
_entity_poly.type
_entity_poly.pdbx_seq_one_letter_code
_entity_poly.pdbx_strand_id
1 'polypeptide(L)'
;MGWPSDDEDQHTPTAQDHYYAHLVYLRSHRDERNAVRLVRLEDQGPPPPESGDGARGWLRWHARHPPSADEFADLLSKLAYEGLLTGDDVAAYTGGVTADSVAELIARIAAIDDISHAREQAGRS
;
A
#
# COMPACT_ATOMS: atom_id res chain seq x y z
N MET A 1 0.73 41.53 13.35
CA MET A 1 1.58 40.33 13.23
C MET A 1 0.73 39.25 12.58
N GLY A 2 0.90 39.02 11.28
CA GLY A 2 0.22 37.94 10.58
C GLY A 2 1.03 36.66 10.79
N TRP A 3 0.41 35.64 11.38
CA TRP A 3 0.98 34.31 11.39
C TRP A 3 1.03 33.83 9.94
N PRO A 4 2.15 33.27 9.45
CA PRO A 4 2.09 32.49 8.23
C PRO A 4 1.15 31.32 8.52
N SER A 5 0.03 31.28 7.81
CA SER A 5 -0.72 30.04 7.67
C SER A 5 0.27 29.05 7.10
N ASP A 6 0.66 28.05 7.90
CA ASP A 6 1.17 26.81 7.34
C ASP A 6 0.15 26.41 6.29
N ASP A 7 0.54 26.50 5.02
CA ASP A 7 -0.09 25.72 3.96
C ASP A 7 0.17 24.27 4.35
N GLU A 8 -0.66 23.76 5.27
CA GLU A 8 -0.77 22.34 5.55
C GLU A 8 -0.91 21.68 4.17
N ASP A 9 0.03 20.81 3.83
CA ASP A 9 -0.04 19.93 2.67
C ASP A 9 -1.44 19.30 2.64
N GLN A 10 -2.36 19.91 1.90
CA GLN A 10 -3.72 19.40 1.72
C GLN A 10 -3.60 18.23 0.77
N HIS A 11 -3.16 17.10 1.30
CA HIS A 11 -3.22 15.81 0.64
C HIS A 11 -4.68 15.57 0.27
N THR A 12 -5.01 15.80 -0.99
CA THR A 12 -6.34 15.49 -1.52
C THR A 12 -6.43 13.98 -1.56
N PRO A 13 -7.36 13.35 -0.82
CA PRO A 13 -7.43 11.89 -0.75
C PRO A 13 -7.59 11.29 -2.14
N THR A 14 -6.78 10.30 -2.45
CA THR A 14 -6.86 9.58 -3.73
C THR A 14 -8.03 8.60 -3.74
N ALA A 15 -8.31 8.02 -4.90
CA ALA A 15 -9.27 6.93 -5.00
C ALA A 15 -8.87 5.71 -4.13
N GLN A 16 -7.56 5.41 -4.01
CA GLN A 16 -7.11 4.33 -3.13
C GLN A 16 -7.25 4.69 -1.65
N ASP A 17 -7.04 5.94 -1.25
CA ASP A 17 -7.27 6.38 0.12
C ASP A 17 -8.73 6.14 0.53
N HIS A 18 -9.67 6.50 -0.34
CA HIS A 18 -11.08 6.23 -0.12
C HIS A 18 -11.39 4.73 -0.06
N TYR A 19 -10.78 3.92 -0.94
CA TYR A 19 -10.93 2.47 -0.95
C TYR A 19 -10.48 1.84 0.38
N TYR A 20 -9.27 2.17 0.84
CA TYR A 20 -8.72 1.59 2.08
C TYR A 20 -9.42 2.12 3.32
N ALA A 21 -9.82 3.40 3.35
CA ALA A 21 -10.66 3.94 4.43
C ALA A 21 -11.99 3.19 4.53
N HIS A 22 -12.63 2.89 3.40
CA HIS A 22 -13.88 2.13 3.37
C HIS A 22 -13.68 0.66 3.80
N LEU A 23 -12.58 0.03 3.41
CA LEU A 23 -12.23 -1.32 3.91
C LEU A 23 -12.07 -1.34 5.44
N VAL A 24 -11.35 -0.37 6.01
CA VAL A 24 -11.17 -0.25 7.47
C VAL A 24 -12.51 -0.04 8.17
N TYR A 25 -13.36 0.83 7.62
CA TYR A 25 -14.70 1.06 8.14
C TYR A 25 -15.54 -0.23 8.16
N LEU A 26 -15.60 -0.97 7.04
CA LEU A 26 -16.39 -2.20 6.96
C LEU A 26 -15.84 -3.30 7.87
N ARG A 27 -14.51 -3.38 8.04
CA ARG A 27 -13.87 -4.36 8.93
C ARG A 27 -14.10 -4.07 10.41
N SER A 28 -14.28 -2.80 10.79
CA SER A 28 -14.58 -2.38 12.16
C SER A 28 -16.07 -2.43 12.51
N HIS A 29 -16.96 -2.31 11.51
CA HIS A 29 -18.41 -2.31 11.69
C HIS A 29 -19.05 -3.57 11.09
N ARG A 30 -18.69 -4.74 11.63
CA ARG A 30 -19.15 -6.04 11.11
C ARG A 30 -20.59 -6.33 11.53
N ASP A 31 -21.51 -6.02 10.63
CA ASP A 31 -22.88 -6.57 10.60
C ASP A 31 -23.09 -7.40 9.31
N GLU A 32 -24.20 -8.12 9.22
CA GLU A 32 -24.49 -9.00 8.07
C GLU A 32 -24.47 -8.24 6.72
N ARG A 33 -24.98 -7.01 6.70
CA ARG A 33 -25.00 -6.16 5.50
C ARG A 33 -23.60 -5.70 5.12
N ASN A 34 -22.80 -5.30 6.10
CA ASN A 34 -21.43 -4.85 5.90
C ASN A 34 -20.48 -6.01 5.58
N ALA A 35 -20.76 -7.23 6.05
CA ALA A 35 -20.03 -8.43 5.65
C ALA A 35 -20.18 -8.69 4.15
N VAL A 36 -21.41 -8.60 3.61
CA VAL A 36 -21.66 -8.73 2.15
C VAL A 36 -20.96 -7.61 1.37
N ARG A 37 -20.98 -6.38 1.88
CA ARG A 37 -20.28 -5.24 1.25
C ARG A 37 -18.77 -5.40 1.27
N LEU A 38 -18.22 -5.90 2.38
CA LEU A 38 -16.80 -6.15 2.55
C LEU A 38 -16.31 -7.16 1.51
N VAL A 39 -16.99 -8.30 1.40
CA VAL A 39 -16.66 -9.33 0.39
C VAL A 39 -16.69 -8.74 -1.01
N ARG A 40 -17.72 -7.95 -1.36
CA ARG A 40 -17.80 -7.31 -2.68
C ARG A 40 -16.66 -6.32 -2.92
N LEU A 41 -16.30 -5.53 -1.93
CA LEU A 41 -15.23 -4.53 -2.06
C LEU A 41 -13.85 -5.19 -2.15
N GLU A 42 -13.62 -6.28 -1.40
CA GLU A 42 -12.40 -7.09 -1.47
C GLU A 42 -12.31 -7.82 -2.81
N ASP A 43 -13.43 -8.30 -3.36
CA ASP A 43 -13.48 -8.93 -4.69
C ASP A 43 -13.16 -7.94 -5.81
N GLN A 44 -13.64 -6.70 -5.72
CA GLN A 44 -13.29 -5.63 -6.65
C GLN A 44 -11.80 -5.25 -6.60
N GLY A 45 -11.20 -5.27 -5.42
CA GLY A 45 -9.83 -4.82 -5.22
C GLY A 45 -9.68 -3.29 -5.26
N PRO A 46 -8.48 -2.76 -5.00
CA PRO A 46 -8.23 -1.32 -5.03
C PRO A 46 -8.36 -0.77 -6.46
N PRO A 47 -8.77 0.50 -6.61
CA PRO A 47 -8.71 1.17 -7.91
C PRO A 47 -7.26 1.30 -8.41
N PRO A 48 -7.05 1.56 -9.71
CA PRO A 48 -5.73 1.85 -10.26
C PRO A 48 -5.02 2.95 -9.45
N PRO A 49 -3.72 2.79 -9.19
CA PRO A 49 -2.97 3.75 -8.42
C PRO A 49 -2.75 5.06 -9.19
N GLU A 50 -2.70 6.13 -8.43
CA GLU A 50 -2.35 7.48 -8.86
C GLU A 50 -0.98 7.89 -8.29
N SER A 51 -0.41 8.99 -8.78
CA SER A 51 0.92 9.45 -8.34
C SER A 51 0.97 9.79 -6.84
N GLY A 52 -0.15 10.24 -6.28
CA GLY A 52 -0.30 10.55 -4.85
C GLY A 52 -0.45 9.33 -3.95
N ASP A 53 -0.63 8.13 -4.51
CA ASP A 53 -0.73 6.90 -3.71
C ASP A 53 0.63 6.49 -3.15
N GLY A 54 0.61 5.77 -2.03
CA GLY A 54 1.80 5.14 -1.46
C GLY A 54 2.22 3.86 -2.19
N ALA A 55 3.46 3.43 -1.99
CA ALA A 55 4.05 2.25 -2.61
C ALA A 55 3.28 0.96 -2.24
N ARG A 56 2.74 0.90 -1.02
CA ARG A 56 1.85 -0.20 -0.59
C ARG A 56 0.56 -0.28 -1.42
N GLY A 57 0.00 0.88 -1.80
CA GLY A 57 -1.20 0.95 -2.62
C GLY A 57 -0.95 0.43 -4.03
N TRP A 58 0.15 0.88 -4.64
CA TRP A 58 0.65 0.38 -5.92
C TRP A 58 0.91 -1.13 -5.90
N LEU A 59 1.63 -1.62 -4.88
CA LEU A 59 1.96 -3.03 -4.74
C LEU A 59 0.71 -3.92 -4.64
N ARG A 60 -0.30 -3.50 -3.87
CA ARG A 60 -1.56 -4.23 -3.73
C ARG A 60 -2.38 -4.24 -5.02
N TRP A 61 -2.32 -3.17 -5.81
CA TRP A 61 -2.93 -3.16 -7.14
C TRP A 61 -2.24 -4.15 -8.08
N HIS A 62 -0.91 -4.17 -8.08
CA HIS A 62 -0.11 -5.08 -8.90
C HIS A 62 -0.23 -6.56 -8.52
N ALA A 63 -0.73 -6.88 -7.32
CA ALA A 63 -1.11 -8.24 -6.94
C ALA A 63 -2.13 -8.88 -7.90
N ARG A 64 -2.92 -8.05 -8.60
CA ARG A 64 -3.96 -8.46 -9.55
C ARG A 64 -3.68 -8.02 -10.99
N HIS A 65 -2.74 -7.09 -11.16
CA HIS A 65 -2.43 -6.45 -12.43
C HIS A 65 -0.91 -6.50 -12.64
N PRO A 66 -0.39 -7.50 -13.37
CA PRO A 66 1.05 -7.64 -13.57
C PRO A 66 1.66 -6.33 -14.13
N PRO A 67 2.69 -5.76 -13.48
CA PRO A 67 3.35 -4.55 -13.96
C PRO A 67 4.10 -4.81 -15.26
N SER A 68 4.22 -3.77 -16.08
CA SER A 68 5.28 -3.67 -17.10
C SER A 68 6.65 -3.51 -16.44
N ALA A 69 7.72 -3.60 -17.25
CA ALA A 69 9.09 -3.39 -16.77
C ALA A 69 9.29 -2.00 -16.14
N ASP A 70 8.72 -0.97 -16.76
CA ASP A 70 8.86 0.41 -16.29
C ASP A 70 8.04 0.64 -15.01
N GLU A 71 6.78 0.18 -14.96
CA GLU A 71 5.95 0.26 -13.75
C GLU A 71 6.57 -0.49 -12.57
N PHE A 72 7.24 -1.61 -12.83
CA PHE A 72 7.94 -2.35 -11.78
C PHE A 72 9.18 -1.59 -11.28
N ALA A 73 9.95 -0.96 -12.16
CA ALA A 73 11.08 -0.12 -11.76
C ALA A 73 10.62 1.10 -10.93
N ASP A 74 9.50 1.72 -11.31
CA ASP A 74 8.87 2.80 -10.55
C ASP A 74 8.40 2.32 -9.17
N LEU A 75 7.77 1.14 -9.11
CA LEU A 75 7.35 0.52 -7.85
C LEU A 75 8.55 0.27 -6.91
N LEU A 76 9.64 -0.31 -7.42
CA LEU A 76 10.86 -0.53 -6.64
C LEU A 76 11.44 0.79 -6.12
N SER A 77 11.48 1.82 -6.96
CA SER A 77 11.96 3.15 -6.58
C SER A 77 11.11 3.77 -5.48
N LYS A 78 9.79 3.61 -5.57
CA LYS A 78 8.84 4.15 -4.58
C LYS A 78 8.92 3.38 -3.25
N LEU A 79 9.04 2.05 -3.30
CA LEU A 79 9.27 1.22 -2.13
C LEU A 79 10.59 1.57 -1.41
N ALA A 80 11.65 1.86 -2.17
CA ALA A 80 12.92 2.31 -1.60
C ALA A 80 12.82 3.72 -0.99
N TYR A 81 12.13 4.64 -1.66
CA TYR A 81 11.88 5.99 -1.14
C TYR A 81 11.10 5.97 0.19
N GLU A 82 10.12 5.07 0.31
CA GLU A 82 9.36 4.86 1.56
C GLU A 82 10.11 4.02 2.61
N GLY A 83 11.36 3.62 2.33
CA GLY A 83 12.21 2.84 3.26
C GLY A 83 11.77 1.39 3.44
N LEU A 84 10.93 0.86 2.54
CA LEU A 84 10.46 -0.53 2.57
C LEU A 84 11.46 -1.49 1.90
N LEU A 85 12.30 -0.97 1.00
CA LEU A 85 13.40 -1.67 0.36
C LEU A 85 14.71 -0.90 0.53
N THR A 86 15.80 -1.64 0.61
CA THR A 86 17.17 -1.09 0.54
C THR A 86 17.66 -1.03 -0.90
N GLY A 87 18.77 -0.34 -1.15
CA GLY A 87 19.41 -0.32 -2.48
C GLY A 87 19.81 -1.72 -2.98
N ASP A 88 20.25 -2.59 -2.07
CA ASP A 88 20.58 -3.99 -2.40
C ASP A 88 19.34 -4.78 -2.82
N ASP A 89 18.20 -4.52 -2.17
CA ASP A 89 16.94 -5.16 -2.56
C ASP A 89 16.50 -4.71 -3.94
N VAL A 90 16.57 -3.40 -4.24
CA VAL A 90 16.25 -2.88 -5.58
C VAL A 90 17.13 -3.55 -6.63
N ALA A 91 18.43 -3.67 -6.39
CA ALA A 91 19.35 -4.34 -7.29
C ALA A 91 18.98 -5.82 -7.52
N ALA A 92 18.51 -6.52 -6.49
CA ALA A 92 18.10 -7.92 -6.59
C ALA A 92 16.86 -8.13 -7.48
N TYR A 93 15.95 -7.16 -7.53
CA TYR A 93 14.75 -7.22 -8.38
C TYR A 93 14.96 -6.56 -9.76
N THR A 94 16.08 -5.88 -9.98
CA THR A 94 16.37 -5.22 -11.26
C THR A 94 16.67 -6.27 -12.34
N GLY A 95 15.92 -6.22 -13.46
CA GLY A 95 16.20 -7.06 -14.63
C GLY A 95 15.26 -8.24 -14.86
N GLY A 96 14.23 -8.43 -14.04
CA GLY A 96 13.20 -9.44 -14.30
C GLY A 96 11.89 -9.17 -13.57
N VAL A 97 10.91 -8.60 -14.28
CA VAL A 97 9.53 -8.59 -13.80
C VAL A 97 8.96 -9.99 -13.99
N THR A 98 8.85 -10.74 -12.91
CA THR A 98 8.06 -11.97 -12.89
C THR A 98 6.85 -11.76 -11.98
N ALA A 99 5.77 -12.51 -12.24
CA ALA A 99 4.63 -12.55 -11.31
C ALA A 99 5.08 -12.97 -9.90
N ASP A 100 6.10 -13.83 -9.82
CA ASP A 100 6.69 -14.28 -8.56
C ASP A 100 7.39 -13.14 -7.80
N SER A 101 8.06 -12.21 -8.50
CA SER A 101 8.72 -11.06 -7.88
C SER A 101 7.72 -10.12 -7.19
N VAL A 102 6.55 -9.89 -7.79
CA VAL A 102 5.49 -9.07 -7.16
C VAL A 102 4.91 -9.78 -5.93
N ALA A 103 4.66 -11.09 -6.03
CA ALA A 103 4.17 -11.88 -4.90
C ALA A 103 5.18 -11.93 -3.74
N GLU A 104 6.46 -12.05 -4.04
CA GLU A 104 7.56 -12.01 -3.07
C GLU A 104 7.62 -10.65 -2.36
N LEU A 105 7.55 -9.55 -3.11
CA LEU A 105 7.51 -8.20 -2.54
C LEU A 105 6.31 -7.99 -1.62
N ILE A 106 5.12 -8.49 -2.00
CA ILE A 106 3.92 -8.47 -1.15
C ILE A 106 4.17 -9.21 0.15
N ALA A 107 4.69 -10.44 0.09
CA ALA A 107 4.94 -11.25 1.27
C ALA A 107 5.98 -10.61 2.19
N ARG A 108 7.05 -10.06 1.61
CA ARG A 108 8.11 -9.37 2.34
C ARG A 108 7.59 -8.13 3.09
N ILE A 109 6.79 -7.29 2.43
CA ILE A 109 6.24 -6.08 3.04
C ILE A 109 5.19 -6.42 4.09
N ALA A 110 4.38 -7.45 3.88
CA ALA A 110 3.48 -7.96 4.90
C ALA A 110 4.24 -8.40 6.17
N ALA A 111 5.38 -9.08 6.03
CA ALA A 111 6.21 -9.46 7.18
C ALA A 111 6.80 -8.26 7.93
N ILE A 112 7.18 -7.19 7.22
CA ILE A 112 7.63 -5.92 7.83
C ILE A 112 6.50 -5.30 8.67
N ASP A 113 5.29 -5.27 8.11
CA ASP A 113 4.10 -4.73 8.78
C ASP A 113 3.76 -5.54 10.05
N ASP A 114 3.80 -6.88 9.97
CA ASP A 114 3.54 -7.78 11.10
C ASP A 114 4.55 -7.60 12.24
N ILE A 115 5.84 -7.47 11.93
CA ILE A 115 6.90 -7.20 12.92
C ILE A 115 6.68 -5.85 13.59
N SER A 116 6.32 -4.82 12.81
CA SER A 116 6.07 -3.48 13.32
C SER A 116 4.89 -3.47 14.28
N HIS A 117 3.78 -4.10 13.89
CA HIS A 117 2.60 -4.25 14.70
C HIS A 117 2.86 -5.04 16.00
N ALA A 118 3.61 -6.14 15.94
CA ALA A 118 3.98 -6.92 17.12
C ALA A 118 4.81 -6.09 18.14
N ARG A 119 5.73 -5.25 17.65
CA ARG A 119 6.53 -4.35 18.49
C ARG A 119 5.67 -3.29 19.17
N GLU A 120 4.72 -2.70 18.45
CA GLU A 120 3.78 -1.72 19.02
C GLU A 120 2.91 -2.34 20.12
N GLN A 121 2.47 -3.59 19.95
CA GLN A 121 1.72 -4.31 20.97
C GLN A 121 2.56 -4.62 22.21
N ALA A 122 3.81 -5.04 22.02
CA ALA A 122 4.73 -5.34 23.13
C ALA A 122 5.13 -4.09 23.94
N GLY A 123 5.27 -2.94 23.29
CA GLY A 123 5.61 -1.67 23.95
C GLY A 123 4.45 -0.99 24.69
N ARG A 124 3.21 -1.44 24.48
CA ARG A 124 2.01 -0.95 25.18
C ARG A 124 1.63 -1.79 26.40
N SER A 125 2.39 -2.85 26.71
CA SER A 125 2.15 -3.78 27.81
C SER A 125 2.93 -3.42 29.08
#